data_AF-A0A9E3SDG7-F1
#
_entry.id   AF-A0A9E3SDG7-F1
#
_cell.length_a   1.000
_cell.length_b   1.000
_cell.length_c   1.000
_cell.angle_alpha   90.00
_cell.angle_beta   90.00
_cell.angle_gamma   90.00
#
_symmetry.space_group_name_H-M   'P 1'
#
loop_
_entity.id
_entity.type
_entity.pdbx_description
1 polymer ?
#
loop_
_entity_poly.entity_id
_entity_poly.type
_entity_poly.pdbx_seq_one_letter_code
_entity_poly.pdbx_strand_id
1 'polypeptide(L)'
;MKLPKHYYSWTTFIGGAIALISFFMIVILFLVTLVFDVGDNYSGLFTFIILPAVMFMGIGMALIGRLATMRRKRKHKDTEFSYPVVDFNDPKQRFIVFLFTIGLSVFVVLSALGGYQAFHFTESNQFCGTLCHAVMEPEYTAYQGSAHARVKCVECHVGSGAGWYVKSKLSGLYQVYSVMADAYPRPIPTP
;
A
#
# COMPACT_ATOMS: atom_id res chain seq x y z
N MET A 1 -38.15 10.78 -2.22
CA MET A 1 -37.65 9.39 -2.11
C MET A 1 -36.92 9.26 -0.78
N LYS A 2 -37.47 8.50 0.18
CA LYS A 2 -36.79 8.25 1.47
C LYS A 2 -35.78 7.13 1.24
N LEU A 3 -34.51 7.47 1.07
CA LEU A 3 -33.44 6.49 1.00
C LEU A 3 -33.39 5.72 2.33
N PRO A 4 -33.44 4.38 2.33
CA PRO A 4 -33.36 3.60 3.56
C PRO A 4 -31.98 3.81 4.21
N LYS A 5 -32.00 4.07 5.53
CA LYS A 5 -30.78 4.27 6.34
C LYS A 5 -30.04 2.93 6.50
N HIS A 6 -29.20 2.58 5.52
CA HIS A 6 -28.29 1.45 5.62
C HIS A 6 -27.10 1.78 6.53
N TYR A 7 -27.11 1.28 7.77
CA TYR A 7 -25.88 1.10 8.53
C TYR A 7 -25.39 -0.32 8.37
N TYR A 8 -24.75 -0.59 7.22
CA TYR A 8 -23.67 -1.57 7.23
C TYR A 8 -22.67 -1.10 8.29
N SER A 9 -21.99 -2.01 8.99
CA SER A 9 -20.76 -1.59 9.66
C SER A 9 -19.81 -1.22 8.54
N TRP A 10 -19.65 0.08 8.28
CA TRP A 10 -18.71 0.61 7.31
C TRP A 10 -17.32 0.01 7.51
N THR A 11 -16.97 -0.26 8.77
CA THR A 11 -15.76 -0.99 9.16
C THR A 11 -15.67 -2.41 8.58
N THR A 12 -16.79 -3.14 8.47
CA THR A 12 -16.83 -4.47 7.85
C THR A 12 -16.56 -4.40 6.36
N PHE A 13 -17.23 -3.48 5.68
CA PHE A 13 -17.10 -3.31 4.23
C PHE A 13 -15.70 -2.81 3.85
N ILE A 14 -15.21 -1.77 4.52
CA ILE A 14 -13.86 -1.22 4.31
C ILE A 14 -12.81 -2.28 4.59
N GLY A 15 -12.90 -2.98 5.73
CA GLY A 15 -11.95 -4.06 6.07
C GLY A 15 -11.96 -5.19 5.04
N GLY A 16 -13.15 -5.62 4.60
CA GLY A 16 -13.30 -6.64 3.56
C GLY A 16 -12.73 -6.20 2.21
N ALA A 17 -12.96 -4.94 1.81
CA ALA A 17 -12.40 -4.38 0.57
C ALA A 17 -10.87 -4.32 0.62
N ILE A 18 -10.28 -3.85 1.73
CA ILE A 18 -8.82 -3.82 1.94
C ILE A 18 -8.24 -5.23 1.83
N ALA A 19 -8.84 -6.20 2.51
CA ALA A 19 -8.37 -7.59 2.47
C ALA A 19 -8.43 -8.18 1.06
N LEU A 20 -9.54 -7.98 0.34
CA LEU A 20 -9.73 -8.51 -1.00
C LEU A 20 -8.76 -7.88 -2.01
N ILE A 21 -8.62 -6.55 -1.99
CA ILE A 21 -7.69 -5.82 -2.86
C ILE A 21 -6.25 -6.26 -2.57
N SER A 22 -5.86 -6.35 -1.29
CA SER A 22 -4.52 -6.79 -0.90
C SER A 22 -4.23 -8.22 -1.37
N PHE A 23 -5.19 -9.13 -1.24
CA PHE A 23 -5.06 -10.51 -1.74
C PHE A 23 -4.80 -10.54 -3.25
N PHE A 24 -5.60 -9.83 -4.05
CA PHE A 24 -5.38 -9.80 -5.50
C PHE A 24 -4.08 -9.11 -5.88
N MET A 25 -3.65 -8.06 -5.16
CA MET A 25 -2.33 -7.47 -5.37
C MET A 25 -1.21 -8.47 -5.12
N ILE A 26 -1.26 -9.24 -4.03
CA ILE A 26 -0.28 -10.30 -3.73
C ILE A 26 -0.23 -11.31 -4.87
N VAL A 27 -1.38 -11.79 -5.34
CA VAL A 27 -1.46 -12.76 -6.44
C VAL A 27 -0.85 -12.19 -7.72
N ILE A 28 -1.19 -10.96 -8.10
CA ILE A 28 -0.67 -10.33 -9.32
C ILE A 28 0.84 -10.14 -9.23
N LEU A 29 1.33 -9.58 -8.12
CA LEU A 29 2.77 -9.36 -7.93
C LEU A 29 3.55 -10.68 -7.89
N PHE A 30 2.99 -11.70 -7.24
CA PHE A 30 3.58 -13.04 -7.25
C PHE A 30 3.68 -13.59 -8.68
N LEU A 31 2.60 -13.50 -9.48
CA LEU A 31 2.62 -13.92 -10.87
C LEU A 31 3.65 -13.13 -11.70
N VAL A 32 3.78 -11.82 -11.47
CA VAL A 32 4.81 -10.99 -12.10
C VAL A 32 6.20 -11.49 -11.75
N THR A 33 6.49 -11.76 -10.46
CA THR A 33 7.79 -12.29 -10.05
C THR A 33 8.11 -13.65 -10.68
N LEU A 34 7.11 -14.53 -10.82
CA LEU A 34 7.29 -15.84 -11.46
C LEU A 34 7.56 -15.76 -12.97
N VAL A 35 6.90 -14.83 -13.67
CA VAL A 35 6.99 -14.73 -15.14
C VAL A 35 8.22 -13.95 -15.58
N PHE A 36 8.60 -12.90 -14.84
CA PHE A 36 9.61 -11.94 -15.27
C PHE A 36 10.98 -12.08 -14.57
N ASP A 37 11.12 -13.01 -13.62
CA ASP A 37 12.36 -13.25 -12.83
C ASP A 37 13.00 -11.99 -12.23
N VAL A 38 12.16 -10.98 -11.96
CA VAL A 38 12.55 -9.71 -11.34
C VAL A 38 12.54 -9.88 -9.82
N GLY A 39 13.62 -10.47 -9.30
CA GLY A 39 13.89 -10.60 -7.87
C GLY A 39 14.92 -9.59 -7.40
N ASP A 40 14.51 -8.38 -7.06
CA ASP A 40 15.33 -7.42 -6.31
C ASP A 40 15.25 -7.67 -4.80
N ASN A 41 16.25 -7.19 -4.06
CA ASN A 41 16.49 -7.56 -2.65
C ASN A 41 15.30 -7.35 -1.69
N TYR A 42 14.34 -6.47 -2.03
CA TYR A 42 13.24 -6.08 -1.14
C TYR A 42 11.83 -6.28 -1.73
N SER A 43 11.65 -6.66 -3.00
CA SER A 43 10.30 -6.91 -3.55
C SER A 43 9.60 -8.10 -2.90
N GLY A 44 10.37 -9.13 -2.52
CA GLY A 44 9.87 -10.26 -1.73
C GLY A 44 9.40 -9.82 -0.35
N LEU A 45 10.11 -8.89 0.32
CA LEU A 45 9.68 -8.31 1.59
C LEU A 45 8.35 -7.57 1.44
N PHE A 46 8.21 -6.76 0.39
CA PHE A 46 6.96 -6.03 0.13
C PHE A 46 5.79 -6.98 -0.14
N THR A 47 5.99 -7.98 -1.01
CA THR A 47 4.95 -8.89 -1.47
C THR A 47 4.53 -9.92 -0.41
N PHE A 48 5.49 -10.45 0.36
CA PHE A 48 5.23 -11.56 1.28
C PHE A 48 5.15 -11.18 2.76
N ILE A 49 5.49 -9.93 3.12
CA ILE A 49 5.39 -9.47 4.51
C ILE A 49 4.47 -8.26 4.63
N ILE A 50 4.72 -7.19 3.86
CA ILE A 50 3.96 -5.93 4.00
C ILE A 50 2.51 -6.11 3.52
N LEU A 51 2.31 -6.58 2.29
CA LEU A 51 0.95 -6.76 1.76
C LEU A 51 0.10 -7.77 2.57
N PRO A 52 0.62 -8.92 3.03
CA PRO A 52 -0.11 -9.80 3.92
C PRO A 52 -0.47 -9.15 5.25
N ALA A 53 0.41 -8.34 5.84
CA ALA A 53 0.09 -7.60 7.06
C ALA A 53 -1.10 -6.65 6.86
N VAL A 54 -1.15 -5.94 5.73
CA VAL A 54 -2.30 -5.08 5.35
C VAL A 54 -3.56 -5.91 5.13
N MET A 55 -3.44 -7.07 4.47
CA MET A 55 -4.55 -8.01 4.29
C MET A 55 -5.13 -8.48 5.63
N PHE A 56 -4.29 -8.93 6.57
CA PHE A 56 -4.71 -9.36 7.90
C PHE A 56 -5.31 -8.22 8.73
N MET A 57 -4.78 -7.00 8.60
CA MET A 57 -5.38 -5.81 9.20
C MET A 57 -6.80 -5.56 8.66
N GLY A 58 -7.00 -5.69 7.35
CA GLY A 58 -8.32 -5.60 6.72
C GLY A 58 -9.29 -6.67 7.23
N ILE A 59 -8.84 -7.93 7.34
CA ILE A 59 -9.63 -9.02 7.92
C ILE A 59 -9.99 -8.71 9.38
N GLY A 60 -9.03 -8.24 10.18
CA GLY A 60 -9.25 -7.83 11.56
C GLY A 60 -10.29 -6.73 11.69
N MET A 61 -10.19 -5.67 10.88
CA MET A 61 -11.20 -4.61 10.79
C MET A 61 -12.58 -5.16 10.42
N ALA A 62 -12.63 -6.13 9.50
CA ALA A 62 -13.86 -6.76 9.08
C ALA A 62 -14.55 -7.54 10.21
N LEU A 63 -13.75 -8.31 10.96
CA LEU A 63 -14.20 -9.08 12.11
C LEU A 63 -14.66 -8.17 13.26
N ILE A 64 -13.89 -7.11 13.57
CA ILE A 64 -14.25 -6.13 14.60
C ILE A 64 -15.56 -5.43 14.24
N GLY A 65 -15.72 -5.03 12.97
CA GLY A 65 -16.94 -4.43 12.47
C GLY A 65 -18.16 -5.34 12.64
N ARG A 66 -18.02 -6.62 12.29
CA ARG A 66 -19.08 -7.62 12.45
C ARG A 66 -19.44 -7.84 13.92
N LEU A 67 -18.44 -8.03 14.79
CA LEU A 67 -18.64 -8.23 16.23
C LEU A 67 -19.31 -7.01 16.88
N ALA A 68 -18.90 -5.79 16.52
CA ALA A 68 -19.50 -4.55 17.01
C ALA A 68 -20.97 -4.43 16.59
N THR A 69 -21.30 -4.74 15.35
CA THR A 69 -22.69 -4.73 14.86
C THR A 69 -23.54 -5.79 15.55
N MET A 70 -23.01 -7.01 15.74
CA MET A 70 -23.72 -8.08 16.47
C MET A 70 -24.01 -7.69 17.93
N ARG A 71 -23.05 -7.06 18.62
CA ARG A 71 -23.25 -6.55 19.99
C ARG A 71 -24.31 -5.44 20.05
N ARG A 72 -24.36 -4.54 19.06
CA ARG A 72 -25.39 -3.49 18.96
C ARG A 72 -26.79 -4.06 18.70
N LYS A 73 -26.90 -5.02 17.78
CA LYS A 73 -28.19 -5.71 17.47
C LYS A 73 -28.74 -6.51 18.64
N ARG A 74 -27.89 -7.10 19.49
CA ARG A 74 -28.33 -7.74 20.74
C ARG A 74 -28.90 -6.75 21.78
N LYS A 75 -28.49 -5.48 21.73
CA LYS A 75 -28.99 -4.41 22.64
C LYS A 75 -30.23 -3.68 22.11
N HIS A 76 -30.43 -3.61 20.80
CA HIS A 76 -31.58 -2.95 20.18
C HIS A 76 -32.27 -3.89 19.19
N LYS A 77 -33.45 -4.42 19.57
CA LYS A 77 -34.24 -5.40 18.78
C LYS A 77 -34.93 -4.83 17.53
N ASP A 78 -35.04 -3.51 17.39
CA ASP A 78 -36.02 -2.90 16.47
C ASP A 78 -35.42 -2.22 15.22
N THR A 79 -34.44 -2.84 14.58
CA THR A 79 -34.04 -2.38 13.23
C THR A 79 -34.22 -3.52 12.23
N GLU A 80 -35.31 -3.47 11.47
CA GLU A 80 -35.49 -4.28 10.27
C GLU A 80 -34.39 -3.90 9.27
N PHE A 81 -33.40 -4.78 9.14
CA PHE A 81 -32.34 -4.67 8.15
C PHE A 81 -32.75 -5.49 6.93
N SER A 82 -33.11 -4.84 5.82
CA SER A 82 -33.17 -5.50 4.51
C SER A 82 -31.79 -5.43 3.85
N TYR A 83 -31.30 -6.54 3.32
CA TYR A 83 -30.09 -6.54 2.49
C TYR A 83 -30.42 -6.00 1.09
N PRO A 84 -29.46 -5.36 0.39
CA PRO A 84 -29.63 -5.07 -1.03
C PRO A 84 -29.84 -6.39 -1.78
N VAL A 85 -30.94 -6.52 -2.50
CA VAL A 85 -31.22 -7.69 -3.33
C VAL A 85 -30.51 -7.47 -4.67
N VAL A 86 -29.52 -8.33 -4.96
CA VAL A 86 -28.87 -8.38 -6.27
C VAL A 86 -29.69 -9.33 -7.14
N ASP A 87 -30.53 -8.77 -8.00
CA ASP A 87 -31.31 -9.49 -8.98
C ASP A 87 -30.59 -9.46 -10.34
N PHE A 88 -29.91 -10.56 -10.64
CA PHE A 88 -29.29 -10.77 -11.94
C PHE A 88 -30.31 -10.99 -13.06
N ASN A 89 -31.62 -10.87 -12.88
CA ASN A 89 -32.55 -10.83 -14.01
C ASN A 89 -32.80 -9.40 -14.51
N ASP A 90 -32.51 -8.38 -13.70
CA ASP A 90 -32.60 -6.98 -14.12
C ASP A 90 -31.39 -6.62 -15.01
N PRO A 91 -31.60 -6.22 -16.29
CA PRO A 91 -30.52 -5.82 -17.17
C PRO A 91 -29.72 -4.62 -16.65
N LYS A 92 -30.33 -3.73 -15.85
CA LYS A 92 -29.62 -2.58 -15.26
C LYS A 92 -28.65 -3.03 -14.18
N GLN A 93 -29.07 -3.95 -13.31
CA GLN A 93 -28.18 -4.50 -12.28
C GLN A 93 -27.05 -5.31 -12.89
N ARG A 94 -27.33 -6.12 -13.93
CA ARG A 94 -26.29 -6.82 -14.71
C ARG A 94 -25.23 -5.86 -15.25
N PHE A 95 -25.65 -4.76 -15.86
CA PHE A 95 -24.75 -3.77 -16.44
C PHE A 95 -23.90 -3.06 -15.37
N ILE A 96 -24.51 -2.68 -14.24
CA ILE A 96 -23.79 -2.04 -13.12
C ILE A 96 -22.75 -3.00 -12.54
N VAL A 97 -23.12 -4.26 -12.28
CA VAL A 97 -22.19 -5.27 -11.76
C VAL A 97 -21.06 -5.50 -12.77
N PHE A 98 -21.36 -5.64 -14.05
CA PHE A 98 -20.35 -5.81 -15.10
C PHE A 98 -19.34 -4.66 -15.14
N LEU A 99 -19.82 -3.41 -15.19
CA LEU A 99 -18.95 -2.24 -15.18
C LEU A 99 -18.14 -2.13 -13.89
N PHE A 100 -18.76 -2.41 -12.74
CA PHE A 100 -18.07 -2.37 -11.45
C PHE A 100 -16.98 -3.42 -11.37
N THR A 101 -17.24 -4.66 -11.81
CA THR A 101 -16.26 -5.74 -11.83
C THR A 101 -15.09 -5.40 -12.76
N ILE A 102 -15.35 -4.93 -13.98
CA ILE A 102 -14.27 -4.52 -14.90
C ILE A 102 -13.47 -3.36 -14.32
N GLY A 103 -14.14 -2.32 -13.82
CA GLY A 103 -13.50 -1.17 -13.22
C GLY A 103 -12.62 -1.54 -12.03
N LEU A 104 -13.11 -2.42 -11.15
CA LEU A 104 -12.34 -2.93 -10.01
C LEU A 104 -11.15 -3.77 -10.47
N SER A 105 -11.31 -4.65 -11.46
CA SER A 105 -10.21 -5.46 -12.00
C SER A 105 -9.10 -4.58 -12.58
N VAL A 106 -9.46 -3.58 -13.41
CA VAL A 106 -8.49 -2.62 -13.97
C VAL A 106 -7.82 -1.83 -12.86
N PHE A 107 -8.59 -1.33 -11.89
CA PHE A 107 -8.04 -0.59 -10.75
C PHE A 107 -7.02 -1.41 -9.96
N VAL A 108 -7.32 -2.68 -9.66
CA VAL A 108 -6.42 -3.57 -8.92
C VAL A 108 -5.13 -3.84 -9.71
N VAL A 109 -5.23 -4.12 -11.01
CA VAL A 109 -4.06 -4.35 -11.87
C VAL A 109 -3.18 -3.11 -11.95
N LEU A 110 -3.76 -1.94 -12.24
CA LEU A 110 -3.02 -0.68 -12.32
C LEU A 110 -2.39 -0.31 -10.97
N SER A 111 -3.09 -0.56 -9.87
CA SER A 111 -2.57 -0.30 -8.53
C SER A 111 -1.42 -1.24 -8.17
N ALA A 112 -1.47 -2.51 -8.56
CA ALA A 112 -0.37 -3.46 -8.36
C ALA A 112 0.88 -3.03 -9.16
N LEU A 113 0.71 -2.72 -10.45
CA LEU A 113 1.80 -2.26 -11.32
C LEU A 113 2.38 -0.92 -10.85
N GLY A 114 1.51 0.04 -10.53
CA GLY A 114 1.90 1.35 -10.01
C GLY A 114 2.61 1.24 -8.67
N GLY A 115 2.11 0.40 -7.76
CA GLY A 115 2.74 0.13 -6.46
C GLY A 115 4.13 -0.50 -6.60
N TYR A 116 4.28 -1.48 -7.49
CA TYR A 116 5.56 -2.08 -7.82
C TYR A 116 6.55 -1.04 -8.37
N GLN A 117 6.15 -0.26 -9.37
CA GLN A 117 7.02 0.76 -9.96
C GLN A 117 7.38 1.86 -8.95
N ALA A 118 6.43 2.29 -8.12
CA ALA A 118 6.67 3.26 -7.05
C ALA A 118 7.68 2.73 -6.04
N PHE A 119 7.55 1.46 -5.64
CA PHE A 119 8.51 0.81 -4.76
C PHE A 119 9.93 0.83 -5.34
N HIS A 120 10.11 0.36 -6.58
CA HIS A 120 11.41 0.37 -7.25
C HIS A 120 11.99 1.77 -7.43
N PHE A 121 11.13 2.75 -7.69
CA PHE A 121 11.55 4.13 -7.78
C PHE A 121 12.13 4.62 -6.44
N THR A 122 11.46 4.34 -5.31
CA THR A 122 11.95 4.72 -3.97
C THR A 122 13.21 3.98 -3.52
N GLU A 123 13.64 2.96 -4.26
CA GLU A 123 14.87 2.19 -4.03
C GLU A 123 15.98 2.55 -5.06
N SER A 124 15.73 3.54 -5.92
CA SER A 124 16.66 3.94 -6.99
C SER A 124 17.63 5.05 -6.56
N ASN A 125 18.80 5.09 -7.19
CA ASN A 125 19.79 6.15 -6.98
C ASN A 125 19.27 7.52 -7.40
N GLN A 126 18.39 7.56 -8.40
CA GLN A 126 17.73 8.78 -8.81
C GLN A 126 16.88 9.34 -7.67
N PHE A 127 16.07 8.50 -7.02
CA PHE A 127 15.27 8.93 -5.88
C PHE A 127 16.14 9.43 -4.73
N CYS A 128 17.15 8.65 -4.34
CA CYS A 128 18.03 9.01 -3.23
C CYS A 128 18.85 10.29 -3.50
N GLY A 129 19.40 10.44 -4.71
CA GLY A 129 20.37 11.49 -5.01
C GLY A 129 19.79 12.77 -5.64
N THR A 130 18.65 12.67 -6.33
CA THR A 130 18.15 13.79 -7.16
C THR A 130 16.82 14.37 -6.68
N LEU A 131 16.03 13.63 -5.89
CA LEU A 131 14.72 14.11 -5.46
C LEU A 131 14.85 15.32 -4.52
N CYS A 132 15.75 15.24 -3.54
CA CYS A 132 16.08 16.31 -2.62
C CYS A 132 17.39 17.00 -3.03
N HIS A 133 17.49 17.47 -4.28
CA HIS A 133 18.72 17.97 -4.89
C HIS A 133 19.55 18.90 -3.97
N ALA A 134 18.95 19.93 -3.36
CA ALA A 134 19.70 20.91 -2.57
C ALA A 134 20.41 20.33 -1.33
N VAL A 135 19.87 19.27 -0.76
CA VAL A 135 20.39 18.62 0.47
C VAL A 135 21.26 17.42 0.11
N MET A 136 20.93 16.72 -0.98
CA MET A 136 21.59 15.48 -1.40
C MET A 136 22.69 15.67 -2.47
N GLU A 137 22.81 16.86 -3.07
CA GLU A 137 23.80 17.13 -4.13
C GLU A 137 25.25 16.79 -3.74
N PRO A 138 25.75 17.13 -2.53
CA PRO A 138 27.11 16.76 -2.14
C PRO A 138 27.33 15.25 -2.11
N GLU A 139 26.40 14.52 -1.50
CA GLU A 139 26.45 13.05 -1.38
C GLU A 139 26.30 12.37 -2.75
N TYR A 140 25.39 12.86 -3.59
CA TYR A 140 25.17 12.30 -4.93
C TYR A 140 26.38 12.56 -5.85
N THR A 141 27.03 13.72 -5.73
CA THR A 141 28.26 14.04 -6.47
C THR A 141 29.41 13.14 -6.02
N ALA A 142 29.59 12.96 -4.71
CA ALA A 142 30.60 12.05 -4.16
C ALA A 142 30.35 10.61 -4.60
N TYR A 143 29.09 10.15 -4.58
CA TYR A 143 28.69 8.84 -5.10
C TYR A 143 29.11 8.63 -6.56
N GLN A 144 28.86 9.61 -7.43
CA GLN A 144 29.22 9.53 -8.86
C GLN A 144 30.72 9.43 -9.11
N GLY A 145 31.53 10.09 -8.27
CA GLY A 145 33.00 10.01 -8.32
C GLY A 145 33.60 8.78 -7.63
N SER A 146 32.78 7.97 -6.96
CA SER A 146 33.24 6.84 -6.15
C SER A 146 33.39 5.55 -6.95
N ALA A 147 34.14 4.58 -6.40
CA ALA A 147 34.17 3.21 -6.92
C ALA A 147 32.80 2.50 -6.90
N HIS A 148 31.82 3.06 -6.17
CA HIS A 148 30.48 2.50 -6.00
C HIS A 148 29.43 3.20 -6.88
N ALA A 149 29.81 4.04 -7.85
CA ALA A 149 28.91 4.79 -8.72
C ALA A 149 27.92 3.94 -9.56
N ARG A 150 28.02 2.60 -9.50
CA ARG A 150 27.13 1.64 -10.18
C ARG A 150 26.35 0.73 -9.22
N VAL A 151 26.46 0.95 -7.91
CA VAL A 151 25.79 0.16 -6.87
C VAL A 151 24.59 0.96 -6.37
N LYS A 152 23.46 0.33 -6.05
CA LYS A 152 22.31 1.09 -5.55
C LYS A 152 22.59 1.62 -4.14
N CYS A 153 22.18 2.86 -3.82
CA CYS A 153 22.32 3.45 -2.49
C CYS A 153 21.75 2.53 -1.40
N VAL A 154 20.61 1.89 -1.70
CA VAL A 154 19.90 0.99 -0.78
C VAL A 154 20.63 -0.33 -0.47
N GLU A 155 21.59 -0.73 -1.30
CA GLU A 155 22.41 -1.92 -1.02
C GLU A 155 23.33 -1.71 0.19
N CYS A 156 23.73 -0.47 0.46
CA CYS A 156 24.55 -0.11 1.62
C CYS A 156 23.75 0.58 2.74
N HIS A 157 22.81 1.49 2.40
CA HIS A 157 22.19 2.39 3.38
C HIS A 157 20.89 1.89 4.02
N VAL A 158 20.24 0.87 3.46
CA VAL A 158 19.02 0.31 4.05
C VAL A 158 19.32 -0.77 5.08
N GLY A 159 20.38 -1.55 4.88
CA GLY A 159 20.73 -2.71 5.70
C GLY A 159 19.87 -3.94 5.41
N SER A 160 20.38 -5.14 5.69
CA SER A 160 19.71 -6.37 5.31
C SER A 160 18.53 -6.73 6.24
N GLY A 161 17.46 -7.25 5.64
CA GLY A 161 16.31 -7.79 6.36
C GLY A 161 15.20 -6.78 6.68
N ALA A 162 14.05 -7.32 7.08
CA ALA A 162 12.80 -6.57 7.26
C ALA A 162 12.90 -5.44 8.29
N GLY A 163 13.59 -5.68 9.42
CA GLY A 163 13.71 -4.70 10.50
C GLY A 163 14.50 -3.45 10.08
N TRP A 164 15.64 -3.65 9.42
CA TRP A 164 16.46 -2.57 8.89
C TRP A 164 15.75 -1.81 7.77
N TYR A 165 15.04 -2.54 6.90
CA TYR A 165 14.18 -1.93 5.89
C TYR A 165 13.10 -1.01 6.49
N VAL A 166 12.36 -1.46 7.50
CA VAL A 166 11.34 -0.62 8.14
C VAL A 166 11.98 0.59 8.83
N LYS A 167 13.12 0.39 9.51
CA LYS A 167 13.85 1.47 10.18
C LYS A 167 14.34 2.53 9.19
N SER A 168 14.90 2.13 8.05
CA SER A 168 15.38 3.06 7.02
C SER A 168 14.24 3.90 6.45
N LYS A 169 13.08 3.29 6.17
CA LYS A 169 11.90 4.00 5.66
C LYS A 169 11.31 4.96 6.68
N LEU A 170 11.24 4.60 7.96
CA LEU A 170 10.82 5.52 9.02
C LEU A 170 11.78 6.71 9.19
N SER A 171 13.09 6.47 9.12
CA SER A 171 14.09 7.55 9.13
C SER A 171 13.97 8.44 7.90
N GLY A 172 13.71 7.86 6.72
CA GLY A 172 13.50 8.60 5.48
C GLY A 172 12.26 9.50 5.54
N LEU A 173 11.16 9.04 6.16
CA LEU A 173 9.98 9.89 6.40
C LEU A 173 10.32 11.10 7.26
N TYR A 174 11.15 10.91 8.30
CA TYR A 174 11.64 12.02 9.11
C TYR A 174 12.53 12.98 8.32
N GLN A 175 13.41 12.48 7.45
CA GLN A 175 14.23 13.31 6.56
C GLN A 175 13.36 14.14 5.61
N VAL A 176 12.37 13.54 4.96
CA VAL A 176 11.42 14.25 4.10
C VAL A 176 10.71 15.36 4.88
N TYR A 177 10.23 15.06 6.09
CA TYR A 177 9.66 16.05 6.98
C TYR A 177 10.65 17.19 7.32
N SER A 178 11.88 16.87 7.71
CA SER A 178 12.90 17.88 8.07
C SER A 178 13.22 18.81 6.91
N VAL A 179 13.27 18.30 5.67
CA VAL A 179 13.51 19.12 4.49
C VAL A 179 12.32 20.03 4.19
N MET A 180 11.09 19.49 4.26
CA MET A 180 9.86 20.28 4.05
C MET A 180 9.66 21.37 5.10
N ALA A 181 10.06 21.10 6.35
CA ALA A 181 9.93 22.03 7.47
C ALA A 181 11.15 22.95 7.67
N ASP A 182 12.17 22.85 6.80
CA ASP A 182 13.49 23.49 6.97
C ASP A 182 14.12 23.26 8.36
N ALA A 183 13.87 22.08 8.92
CA ALA A 183 14.21 21.68 10.28
C ALA A 183 15.38 20.68 10.28
N TYR A 184 16.48 21.02 9.60
CA TYR A 184 17.69 20.21 9.55
C TYR A 184 18.94 21.04 9.91
N PRO A 185 19.95 20.43 10.55
CA PRO A 185 21.18 21.13 10.94
C PRO A 185 21.99 21.58 9.72
N ARG A 186 22.66 22.73 9.85
CA ARG A 186 23.60 23.25 8.86
C ARG A 186 24.93 23.55 9.58
N PRO A 187 26.05 22.88 9.24
CA PRO A 187 26.18 21.88 8.17
C PRO A 187 25.47 20.56 8.48
N ILE A 188 25.12 19.81 7.43
CA ILE A 188 24.53 18.47 7.55
C ILE A 188 25.61 17.54 8.11
N PRO A 189 25.36 16.82 9.23
CA PRO A 189 26.33 15.89 9.78
C PRO A 189 26.49 14.69 8.86
N THR A 190 27.72 14.20 8.71
CA THR A 190 27.99 12.94 8.03
C THR A 190 27.42 11.78 8.87
N PRO A 191 26.79 10.77 8.23
CA PRO A 191 26.29 9.58 8.91
C PRO A 191 27.40 8.72 9.54
#